data_AF-A0A829LVY3-F1
#
_entry.id   AF-A0A829LVY3-F1
#
_cell.length_a   1.000
_cell.length_b   1.000
_cell.length_c   1.000
_cell.angle_alpha   90.00
_cell.angle_beta   90.00
_cell.angle_gamma   90.00
#
_symmetry.space_group_name_H-M   'P 1'
#
loop_
_entity.id
_entity.type
_entity.pdbx_description
1 polymer ?
#
loop_
_entity_poly.entity_id
_entity_poly.type
_entity_poly.pdbx_seq_one_letter_code
_entity_poly.pdbx_strand_id
1 'polypeptide(L)'
;MTRFVGTGGFDDALRISNDTTEITTTANPNFPIPTWDFQGISTGIDARKVVETGILPVINTGIANKRAGLGQVGATPPMECFEKAVMAYAKKLGFKGE
;
A
#
# COMPACT_ATOMS: atom_id res chain seq x y z
N MET A 1 -6.16 15.64 -1.84
CA MET A 1 -5.10 15.30 -0.85
C MET A 1 -3.69 15.45 -1.40
N THR A 2 -3.45 15.23 -2.69
CA THR A 2 -2.12 15.32 -3.34
C THR A 2 -1.36 16.60 -2.98
N ARG A 3 -2.02 17.76 -3.01
CA ARG A 3 -1.44 19.06 -2.57
C ARG A 3 -0.99 19.11 -1.11
N PHE A 4 -1.58 18.31 -0.22
CA PHE A 4 -1.33 18.36 1.24
C PHE A 4 -0.45 17.20 1.74
N VAL A 5 -0.38 16.09 1.00
CA VAL A 5 0.36 14.87 1.39
C VAL A 5 1.69 14.73 0.61
N GLY A 6 2.00 15.68 -0.28
CA GLY A 6 3.30 15.78 -0.96
C GLY A 6 3.51 14.77 -2.10
N THR A 7 2.50 13.97 -2.43
CA THR A 7 2.49 13.12 -3.63
C THR A 7 2.22 14.03 -4.83
N GLY A 8 3.08 13.96 -5.86
CA GLY A 8 3.29 14.93 -6.95
C GLY A 8 2.13 15.13 -7.93
N GLY A 9 0.88 15.16 -7.45
CA GLY A 9 -0.31 15.50 -8.21
C GLY A 9 -1.24 14.32 -8.44
N PHE A 10 -2.21 14.52 -9.33
CA PHE A 10 -3.22 13.51 -9.66
C PHE A 10 -2.61 12.27 -10.33
N ASP A 11 -1.66 12.46 -11.25
CA ASP A 11 -1.02 11.34 -11.96
C ASP A 11 -0.24 10.43 -11.00
N ASP A 12 0.38 11.00 -9.97
CA ASP A 12 1.00 10.22 -8.90
C ASP A 12 -0.02 9.44 -8.08
N ALA A 13 -1.19 10.02 -7.80
CA ALA A 13 -2.28 9.30 -7.13
C ALA A 13 -2.78 8.13 -8.00
N LEU A 14 -2.94 8.34 -9.30
CA LEU A 14 -3.36 7.32 -10.26
C LEU A 14 -2.31 6.19 -10.36
N ARG A 15 -1.03 6.53 -10.44
CA ARG A 15 0.06 5.56 -10.43
C ARG A 15 0.07 4.73 -9.15
N ILE A 16 -0.03 5.37 -7.98
CA ILE A 16 -0.10 4.66 -6.69
C ILE A 16 -1.31 3.72 -6.65
N SER A 17 -2.46 4.14 -7.18
CA SER A 17 -3.66 3.30 -7.28
C SER A 17 -3.40 2.06 -8.16
N ASN A 18 -2.78 2.23 -9.33
CA ASN A 18 -2.39 1.13 -10.20
C ASN A 18 -1.34 0.21 -9.53
N ASP A 19 -0.30 0.76 -8.90
CA ASP A 19 0.70 -0.04 -8.18
C ASP A 19 0.03 -0.88 -7.06
N THR A 20 -1.02 -0.34 -6.44
CA THR A 20 -1.78 -1.05 -5.40
C THR A 20 -2.59 -2.23 -5.95
N THR A 21 -3.00 -2.23 -7.22
CA THR A 21 -3.70 -3.38 -7.83
C THR A 21 -2.80 -4.60 -7.93
N GLU A 22 -1.50 -4.39 -8.14
CA GLU A 22 -0.51 -5.47 -8.24
C GLU A 22 -0.35 -6.22 -6.91
N ILE A 23 -0.50 -5.53 -5.78
CA ILE A 23 -0.31 -6.12 -4.44
C ILE A 23 -1.60 -6.48 -3.69
N THR A 24 -2.76 -6.36 -4.34
CA THR A 24 -4.07 -6.71 -3.74
C THR A 24 -4.69 -7.95 -4.41
N THR A 25 -5.70 -8.53 -3.77
CA THR A 25 -6.32 -9.78 -4.23
C THR A 25 -7.51 -9.54 -5.15
N THR A 26 -8.26 -8.45 -4.96
CA THR A 26 -9.45 -8.16 -5.77
C THR A 26 -9.80 -6.66 -5.75
N ALA A 27 -10.67 -6.24 -6.67
CA ALA A 27 -11.32 -4.93 -6.64
C ALA A 27 -12.74 -5.09 -6.06
N ASN A 28 -13.14 -4.22 -5.14
CA ASN A 28 -14.49 -4.25 -4.56
C ASN A 28 -15.46 -3.35 -5.35
N PRO A 29 -16.41 -3.91 -6.11
CA PRO A 29 -17.30 -3.14 -6.99
C PRO A 29 -18.33 -2.29 -6.23
N ASN A 30 -18.52 -2.52 -4.92
CA ASN A 30 -19.46 -1.73 -4.12
C ASN A 30 -18.94 -0.32 -3.81
N PHE A 31 -17.64 -0.07 -4.02
CA PHE A 31 -17.00 1.22 -3.81
C PHE A 31 -16.21 1.60 -5.07
N PRO A 32 -16.89 2.08 -6.14
CA PRO A 32 -16.22 2.52 -7.34
C PRO A 32 -15.53 3.87 -7.14
N ILE A 33 -14.39 4.08 -7.79
CA ILE A 33 -13.67 5.36 -7.82
C ILE A 33 -13.96 6.07 -9.15
N PRO A 34 -14.80 7.14 -9.17
CA PRO A 34 -15.25 7.76 -10.43
C PRO A 34 -14.11 8.32 -11.30
N THR A 35 -13.07 8.87 -10.66
CA THR A 35 -11.90 9.43 -11.36
C THR A 35 -10.92 8.38 -11.87
N TRP A 36 -11.17 7.10 -11.60
CA TRP A 36 -10.36 5.97 -12.02
C TRP A 36 -11.23 4.99 -12.80
N ASP A 37 -11.98 5.53 -13.77
CA ASP A 37 -12.88 4.78 -14.68
C ASP A 37 -13.85 3.84 -13.94
N PHE A 38 -14.36 4.30 -12.79
CA PHE A 38 -15.25 3.53 -11.91
C PHE A 38 -14.72 2.16 -11.45
N GLN A 39 -13.40 1.96 -11.50
CA GLN A 39 -12.79 0.78 -10.93
C GLN A 39 -13.10 0.68 -9.43
N GLY A 40 -13.37 -0.54 -8.96
CA GLY A 40 -13.59 -0.80 -7.54
C GLY A 40 -12.31 -0.60 -6.72
N ILE A 41 -12.43 -0.24 -5.45
CA ILE A 41 -11.25 -0.10 -4.57
C ILE A 41 -10.46 -1.41 -4.48
N SER A 42 -9.14 -1.31 -4.58
CA SER A 42 -8.20 -2.41 -4.35
C SER A 42 -8.36 -2.96 -2.92
N THR A 43 -8.61 -4.26 -2.78
CA THR A 43 -8.98 -4.91 -1.52
C THR A 43 -8.13 -6.14 -1.25
N GLY A 44 -7.71 -6.29 0.02
CA GLY A 44 -6.97 -7.44 0.51
C GLY A 44 -5.51 -7.44 0.04
N ILE A 45 -4.65 -6.67 0.73
CA ILE A 45 -3.20 -6.65 0.49
C ILE A 45 -2.63 -8.05 0.73
N ASP A 46 -1.97 -8.63 -0.27
CA ASP A 46 -1.30 -9.92 -0.18
C ASP A 46 0.18 -9.72 0.13
N ALA A 47 0.59 -10.11 1.33
CA ALA A 47 1.98 -9.97 1.79
C ALA A 47 2.99 -10.69 0.89
N ARG A 48 2.61 -11.80 0.23
CA ARG A 48 3.50 -12.49 -0.71
C ARG A 48 3.74 -11.64 -1.96
N LYS A 49 2.67 -11.04 -2.51
CA LYS A 49 2.78 -10.14 -3.67
C LYS A 49 3.60 -8.90 -3.34
N VAL A 50 3.44 -8.33 -2.13
CA VAL A 50 4.26 -7.21 -1.66
C VAL A 50 5.75 -7.56 -1.68
N VAL A 51 6.12 -8.73 -1.14
CA VAL A 51 7.51 -9.21 -1.14
C VAL A 51 8.00 -9.54 -2.55
N GLU A 52 7.18 -10.21 -3.37
CA GLU A 52 7.52 -10.63 -4.73
C GLU A 52 7.73 -9.46 -5.69
N THR A 53 6.85 -8.46 -5.64
CA THR A 53 6.88 -7.30 -6.53
C THR A 53 7.79 -6.17 -6.04
N GLY A 54 8.11 -6.16 -4.74
CA GLY A 54 8.82 -5.05 -4.10
C GLY A 54 7.97 -3.79 -3.91
N ILE A 55 6.69 -3.82 -4.29
CA ILE A 55 5.77 -2.68 -4.16
C ILE A 55 5.22 -2.65 -2.72
N LEU A 56 5.51 -1.56 -2.00
CA LEU A 56 4.99 -1.37 -0.65
C LEU A 56 3.69 -0.55 -0.67
N PRO A 57 2.71 -0.89 0.20
CA PRO A 57 1.47 -0.12 0.28
C PRO A 57 1.74 1.30 0.80
N VAL A 58 1.19 2.29 0.10
CA VAL A 58 1.31 3.71 0.45
C VAL A 58 0.13 4.11 1.34
N ILE A 59 0.44 4.67 2.51
CA ILE A 59 -0.57 5.14 3.47
C ILE A 59 -0.49 6.67 3.55
N ASN A 60 -1.54 7.33 3.05
CA ASN A 60 -1.70 8.76 3.25
C ASN A 60 -2.21 9.00 4.68
N THR A 61 -1.36 9.57 5.53
CA THR A 61 -1.67 9.86 6.93
C THR A 61 -1.20 11.26 7.28
N GLY A 62 -1.86 11.91 8.24
CA GLY A 62 -1.49 13.22 8.74
C GLY A 62 -0.37 13.16 9.78
N ILE A 63 0.71 12.42 9.53
CA ILE A 63 1.83 12.34 10.50
C ILE A 63 2.48 13.72 10.58
N ALA A 64 2.30 14.36 11.74
CA ALA A 64 2.96 15.61 12.03
C ALA A 64 4.46 15.37 12.26
N ASN A 65 5.28 16.19 11.62
CA ASN A 65 6.72 16.17 11.88
C ASN A 65 7.01 16.47 13.38
N LYS A 66 7.99 15.76 13.95
CA LYS A 66 8.46 16.00 15.34
C LYS A 66 8.91 17.45 15.55
N ARG A 67 9.41 18.10 14.50
CA ARG A 67 9.69 19.54 14.47
C ARG A 67 8.49 20.29 13.91
N ALA A 68 7.94 21.19 14.71
CA ALA A 68 6.82 22.03 14.31
C ALA A 68 7.12 22.83 13.02
N GLY A 69 6.10 23.01 12.17
CA GLY A 69 6.18 23.85 10.97
C GLY A 69 6.62 23.15 9.68
N LEU A 70 6.97 21.86 9.70
CA LEU A 70 7.43 21.11 8.51
C LEU A 70 6.33 20.35 7.74
N GLY A 71 5.07 20.38 8.22
CA GLY A 71 3.93 19.79 7.52
C GLY A 71 3.64 18.32 7.84
N GLN A 72 2.74 17.71 7.06
CA GLN A 72 2.32 16.30 7.15
C GLN A 72 3.09 15.44 6.14
N VAL A 73 3.38 14.17 6.49
CA VAL A 73 4.06 13.22 5.61
C VAL A 73 3.26 11.92 5.53
N GLY A 74 3.15 11.33 4.34
CA GLY A 74 2.67 9.96 4.17
C GLY A 74 3.63 8.93 4.78
N ALA A 75 3.19 7.67 4.86
CA ALA A 75 4.00 6.59 5.39
C ALA A 75 3.91 5.35 4.51
N THR A 76 4.98 4.58 4.52
CA THR A 76 5.05 3.26 3.90
C THR A 76 5.48 2.27 4.98
N PRO A 77 4.77 1.15 5.19
CA PRO A 77 5.22 0.14 6.13
C PRO A 77 6.58 -0.44 5.68
N PRO A 78 7.48 -0.79 6.61
CA PRO A 78 8.78 -1.34 6.26
C PRO A 78 8.64 -2.74 5.63
N MET A 79 9.39 -3.03 4.56
CA MET A 79 9.35 -4.34 3.86
C MET A 79 9.50 -5.54 4.82
N GLU A 80 10.36 -5.38 5.82
CA GLU A 80 10.64 -6.40 6.83
C GLU A 80 9.37 -6.93 7.52
N CYS A 81 8.31 -6.13 7.66
CA CYS A 81 7.06 -6.61 8.28
C CYS A 81 6.35 -7.63 7.40
N PHE A 82 6.40 -7.48 6.07
CA PHE A 82 5.81 -8.41 5.11
C PHE A 82 6.66 -9.68 4.98
N GLU A 83 7.99 -9.55 4.90
CA GLU A 83 8.91 -10.69 4.88
C GLU A 83 8.71 -11.59 6.10
N LYS A 84 8.66 -10.99 7.30
CA LYS A 84 8.39 -11.72 8.55
C LYS A 84 7.01 -12.38 8.54
N ALA A 85 5.98 -11.70 8.02
CA ALA A 85 4.63 -12.25 7.93
C ALA A 85 4.58 -13.48 7.00
N VAL A 86 5.19 -13.40 5.82
CA VAL A 86 5.27 -14.52 4.87
C VAL A 86 6.02 -15.70 5.48
N MET A 87 7.18 -15.46 6.10
CA MET A 87 7.97 -16.51 6.75
C MET A 87 7.23 -17.16 7.92
N ALA A 88 6.54 -16.37 8.75
CA ALA A 88 5.73 -16.90 9.84
C ALA A 88 4.55 -17.74 9.32
N TYR A 89 3.90 -17.30 8.24
CA TYR A 89 2.80 -18.04 7.63
C TYR A 89 3.29 -19.35 6.99
N ALA A 90 4.42 -19.34 6.30
CA ALA A 90 5.06 -20.55 5.76
C ALA A 90 5.36 -21.55 6.88
N LYS A 91 5.98 -21.12 7.99
CA LYS A 91 6.24 -21.97 9.16
C LYS A 91 4.96 -22.59 9.72
N LYS A 92 3.89 -21.81 9.81
CA LYS A 92 2.56 -22.29 10.24
C LYS A 92 2.01 -23.38 9.30
N LEU A 93 2.28 -23.30 8.00
CA LEU A 93 1.90 -24.31 7.00
C LEU A 93 2.83 -25.53 6.96
N GLY A 94 3.82 -25.60 7.85
CA GLY A 94 4.73 -26.74 7.94
C GLY A 94 6.03 -26.58 7.14
N PHE A 95 6.32 -25.39 6.59
CA PHE A 95 7.64 -25.11 6.04
C PHE A 95 8.68 -25.09 7.16
N LYS A 96 9.60 -26.06 7.13
CA LYS A 96 10.66 -26.22 8.13
C LYS A 96 11.97 -25.57 7.72
N GLY A 97 11.91 -24.47 6.96
CA GLY A 97 13.08 -23.81 6.33
C GLY A 97 14.34 -23.92 7.17
N GLU A 98 15.42 -24.39 6.54
CA GLU A 98 16.73 -24.63 7.16
C GLU A 98 17.22 -23.43 7.98
#